data_AF-A0A7G1KI48-F1
#
_entry.id   AF-A0A7G1KI48-F1
#
_cell.length_a   1.000
_cell.length_b   1.000
_cell.length_c   1.000
_cell.angle_alpha   90.00
_cell.angle_beta   90.00
_cell.angle_gamma   90.00
#
_symmetry.space_group_name_H-M   'P 1'
#
loop_
_entity.id
_entity.type
_entity.pdbx_description
1 polymer ?
#
loop_
_entity_poly.entity_id
_entity_poly.type
_entity_poly.pdbx_seq_one_letter_code
_entity_poly.pdbx_strand_id
1 'polypeptide(L)'
;MSRPSGTDEPAVRLDDLIMRHGPMPEPHVRTLGATLARALSAAHALGRGFVAIRPADVEVTAAGPRLAESGGAAGRFTEVTAAAEVASLALVLVFAGGAAAPEALPFSAGTRELLRACISGNPGPTLDEVIRLLDSPPPEIWLPGGPVAATSPGPPTGPDPAGAEPAVPQGVPTGTPTPTPPGRRLPWIVTAACWAVILVVTAGTAVALAGRDGPHVYDPAAATDACALLDLAPLEKLAGKTTMPPDNTVLDHPDYKTLLCFGAYEHGSLSADVEVARAGSDNASRYRTHKLVVTGTSGEGITSGTRPGLGENAFYSVTKSGKGDMVGCNVGFIDANLTFDIRFDLHDDPGMSREELIDLCAQQSRRVMERLR
;
A
#
# COMPACT_ATOMS: atom_id res chain seq x y z
N MET A 1 -35.81 6.72 23.10
CA MET A 1 -34.71 6.21 23.95
C MET A 1 -33.41 6.44 23.21
N SER A 2 -32.75 7.56 23.46
CA SER A 2 -31.44 7.86 22.88
C SER A 2 -30.40 7.00 23.59
N ARG A 3 -29.66 6.17 22.85
CA ARG A 3 -28.49 5.46 23.39
C ARG A 3 -27.55 6.53 23.97
N PRO A 4 -27.08 6.40 25.22
CA PRO A 4 -26.02 7.27 25.71
C PRO A 4 -24.85 7.15 24.74
N SER A 5 -24.38 8.29 24.22
CA SER A 5 -23.15 8.37 23.43
C SER A 5 -22.04 7.81 24.30
N GLY A 6 -21.65 6.56 24.02
CA GLY A 6 -20.58 5.88 24.72
C GLY A 6 -19.35 6.77 24.68
N THR A 7 -18.70 6.89 25.83
CA THR A 7 -17.38 7.51 25.94
C THR A 7 -16.50 7.00 24.81
N ASP A 8 -16.01 7.88 23.95
CA ASP A 8 -15.01 7.57 22.93
C ASP A 8 -13.80 6.97 23.65
N GLU A 9 -13.77 5.64 23.71
CA GLU A 9 -12.61 4.92 24.17
C GLU A 9 -11.48 5.25 23.19
N PRO A 10 -10.31 5.69 23.67
CA PRO A 10 -9.23 6.10 22.79
C PRO A 10 -8.83 4.91 21.91
N ALA A 11 -9.05 5.07 20.60
CA ALA A 11 -8.69 4.09 19.60
C ALA A 11 -7.39 4.53 18.93
N VAL A 12 -6.46 3.60 18.75
CA VAL A 12 -5.22 3.83 17.99
C VAL A 12 -5.25 2.94 16.76
N ARG A 13 -4.95 3.48 15.58
CA ARG A 13 -4.88 2.68 14.36
C ARG A 13 -3.70 1.71 14.42
N LEU A 14 -3.87 0.52 13.85
CA LEU A 14 -2.83 -0.51 13.85
C LEU A 14 -1.55 -0.04 13.15
N ASP A 15 -1.66 0.67 12.02
CA ASP A 15 -0.50 1.21 11.31
C ASP A 15 0.26 2.26 12.14
N ASP A 16 -0.43 3.17 12.81
CA ASP A 16 0.18 4.10 13.76
C ASP A 16 0.92 3.37 14.88
N LEU A 17 0.34 2.29 15.40
CA LEU A 17 0.93 1.49 16.47
C LEU A 17 2.22 0.80 15.99
N ILE A 18 2.18 0.13 14.84
CA ILE A 18 3.35 -0.52 14.24
C ILE A 18 4.44 0.50 13.89
N MET A 19 4.08 1.67 13.38
CA MET A 19 5.05 2.73 13.06
C MET A 19 5.75 3.27 14.32
N ARG A 20 5.04 3.35 15.46
CA ARG A 20 5.60 3.86 16.71
C ARG A 20 6.41 2.83 17.49
N HIS A 21 5.98 1.58 17.46
CA HIS A 21 6.51 0.53 18.35
C HIS A 21 7.23 -0.60 17.62
N GLY A 22 7.20 -0.60 16.30
CA GLY A 22 7.75 -1.67 15.47
C GLY A 22 6.80 -2.86 15.32
N PRO A 23 7.29 -3.96 14.73
CA PRO A 23 6.51 -5.17 14.50
C PRO A 23 6.00 -5.82 15.79
N MET A 24 4.82 -6.42 15.73
CA MET A 24 4.24 -7.20 16.81
C MET A 24 4.86 -8.61 16.91
N PRO A 25 5.11 -9.11 18.14
CA PRO A 25 5.45 -10.52 18.34
C PRO A 25 4.32 -11.45 17.89
N GLU A 26 4.66 -12.65 17.42
CA GLU A 26 3.70 -13.63 16.88
C GLU A 26 2.44 -13.85 17.74
N PRO A 27 2.50 -14.03 19.08
CA PRO A 27 1.29 -14.24 19.89
C PRO A 27 0.27 -13.10 19.78
N HIS A 28 0.73 -11.87 19.57
CA HIS A 28 -0.12 -10.69 19.41
C HIS A 28 -0.75 -10.65 18.02
N VAL A 29 0.05 -10.96 17.00
CA VAL A 29 -0.45 -11.07 15.61
C VAL A 29 -1.51 -12.17 15.50
N ARG A 30 -1.32 -13.28 16.23
CA ARG A 30 -2.32 -14.36 16.31
C ARG A 30 -3.60 -13.91 17.01
N THR A 31 -3.49 -13.25 18.17
CA THR A 31 -4.65 -12.66 18.89
C THR A 31 -5.41 -11.68 18.00
N LEU A 32 -4.69 -10.79 17.34
CA LEU A 32 -5.22 -9.80 16.41
C LEU A 32 -5.98 -10.49 15.27
N GLY A 33 -5.36 -11.46 14.60
CA GLY A 33 -5.96 -12.18 13.50
C GLY A 33 -7.19 -12.99 13.88
N ALA A 34 -7.17 -13.70 15.01
CA ALA A 34 -8.32 -14.45 15.49
C ALA A 34 -9.50 -13.51 15.83
N THR A 35 -9.22 -12.37 16.45
CA THR A 35 -10.25 -11.38 16.81
C THR A 35 -10.87 -10.74 15.57
N LEU A 36 -10.05 -10.31 14.61
CA LEU A 36 -10.53 -9.75 13.34
C LEU A 36 -11.30 -10.79 12.51
N ALA A 37 -10.83 -12.04 12.46
CA ALA A 37 -11.53 -13.12 11.75
C ALA A 37 -12.93 -13.39 12.34
N ARG A 38 -13.08 -13.35 13.68
CA ARG A 38 -14.39 -13.44 14.34
C ARG A 38 -15.28 -12.25 13.99
N ALA A 39 -14.73 -11.04 13.95
CA ALA A 39 -15.48 -9.85 13.57
C ALA A 39 -16.00 -9.93 12.12
N LEU A 40 -15.18 -10.42 11.20
CA LEU A 40 -15.57 -10.66 9.81
C LEU A 40 -16.64 -11.74 9.70
N SER A 41 -16.46 -12.87 10.39
CA SER A 41 -17.45 -13.96 10.41
C SER A 41 -18.81 -13.47 10.94
N ALA A 42 -18.81 -12.65 11.99
CA ALA A 42 -20.02 -12.00 12.50
C ALA A 42 -20.65 -11.01 11.49
N ALA A 43 -19.84 -10.26 10.74
CA ALA A 43 -20.34 -9.38 9.68
C ALA A 43 -20.97 -10.18 8.52
N HIS A 44 -20.35 -11.29 8.13
CA HIS A 44 -20.85 -12.21 7.08
C HIS A 44 -22.21 -12.78 7.47
N ALA A 45 -22.39 -13.19 8.73
CA ALA A 45 -23.67 -13.66 9.26
C ALA A 45 -24.79 -12.61 9.18
N LEU A 46 -24.43 -11.32 9.13
CA LEU A 46 -25.35 -10.20 8.95
C LEU A 46 -25.50 -9.77 7.47
N GLY A 47 -24.92 -10.51 6.53
CA GLY A 47 -24.96 -10.21 5.10
C GLY A 47 -24.09 -9.01 4.69
N ARG A 48 -23.12 -8.63 5.54
CA ARG A 48 -22.16 -7.55 5.29
C ARG A 48 -20.80 -8.13 4.92
N GLY A 49 -20.14 -7.54 3.94
CA GLY A 49 -18.75 -7.85 3.60
C GLY A 49 -17.91 -6.58 3.55
N PHE A 50 -16.63 -6.73 3.84
CA PHE A 50 -15.60 -5.74 3.58
C PHE A 50 -15.00 -6.03 2.21
N VAL A 51 -14.93 -5.03 1.34
CA VAL A 51 -14.30 -5.18 0.01
C VAL A 51 -12.82 -5.48 0.17
N ALA A 52 -12.20 -4.90 1.20
CA ALA A 52 -10.86 -5.18 1.63
C ALA A 52 -10.60 -4.60 3.02
N ILE A 53 -9.70 -5.25 3.76
CA ILE A 53 -9.27 -4.82 5.09
C ILE A 53 -7.81 -4.38 4.99
N ARG A 54 -7.50 -3.26 5.65
CA ARG A 54 -6.16 -2.67 5.65
C ARG A 54 -5.72 -2.40 7.09
N PRO A 55 -4.40 -2.24 7.36
CA PRO A 55 -3.93 -1.86 8.68
C PRO A 55 -4.59 -0.57 9.20
N ALA A 56 -4.81 0.41 8.31
CA ALA A 56 -5.51 1.65 8.59
C ALA A 56 -6.98 1.49 9.03
N ASP A 57 -7.61 0.37 8.65
CA ASP A 57 -9.01 0.07 8.98
C ASP A 57 -9.13 -0.69 10.30
N VAL A 58 -8.01 -0.98 10.98
CA VAL A 58 -8.00 -1.68 12.26
C VAL A 58 -7.70 -0.68 13.38
N GLU A 59 -8.63 -0.58 14.32
CA GLU A 59 -8.46 0.16 15.55
C GLU A 59 -8.13 -0.80 16.70
N VAL A 60 -7.15 -0.45 17.51
CA VAL A 60 -6.82 -1.13 18.76
C VAL A 60 -7.32 -0.27 19.91
N THR A 61 -8.23 -0.81 20.71
CA THR A 61 -8.74 -0.18 21.94
C THR A 61 -8.42 -1.06 23.16
N ALA A 62 -8.73 -0.60 24.37
CA ALA A 62 -8.60 -1.41 25.58
C ALA A 62 -9.55 -2.62 25.59
N ALA A 63 -10.71 -2.52 24.92
CA ALA A 63 -11.63 -3.63 24.67
C ALA A 63 -11.12 -4.65 23.63
N GLY A 64 -10.07 -4.32 22.87
CA GLY A 64 -9.46 -5.18 21.87
C GLY A 64 -9.48 -4.59 20.45
N PRO A 65 -8.89 -5.31 19.47
CA PRO A 65 -8.86 -4.86 18.09
C PRO A 65 -10.24 -4.98 17.42
N ARG A 66 -10.61 -3.98 16.62
CA ARG A 66 -11.86 -3.95 15.85
C ARG A 66 -11.64 -3.33 14.47
N LEU A 67 -12.57 -3.59 13.56
CA LEU A 67 -12.61 -2.93 12.25
C LEU A 67 -13.32 -1.58 12.38
N ALA A 68 -12.71 -0.52 11.86
CA ALA A 68 -13.30 0.81 11.78
C ALA A 68 -14.46 0.83 10.76
N GLU A 69 -15.59 1.44 11.12
CA GLU A 69 -16.77 1.50 10.25
C GLU A 69 -16.56 2.35 8.97
N SER A 70 -15.58 3.25 8.97
CA SER A 70 -15.27 4.17 7.88
C SER A 70 -14.28 3.61 6.84
N GLY A 71 -13.70 2.43 7.09
CA GLY A 71 -12.52 1.93 6.35
C GLY A 71 -12.79 1.21 5.03
N GLY A 72 -13.99 0.67 4.82
CA GLY A 72 -14.33 -0.05 3.60
C GLY A 72 -15.76 0.23 3.18
N ALA A 73 -15.99 0.49 1.89
CA ALA A 73 -17.35 0.57 1.35
C ALA A 73 -18.08 -0.76 1.66
N ALA A 74 -18.96 -0.76 2.66
CA ALA A 74 -19.72 -1.93 3.04
C ALA A 74 -20.57 -2.37 1.84
N GLY A 75 -20.24 -3.53 1.28
CA GLY A 75 -20.96 -4.13 0.16
C GLY A 75 -21.92 -5.22 0.62
N ARG A 76 -22.83 -5.63 -0.27
CA ARG A 76 -23.53 -6.91 -0.10
C ARG A 76 -22.50 -8.04 -0.14
N PHE A 77 -22.55 -8.91 0.86
CA PHE A 77 -21.66 -10.07 0.94
C PHE A 77 -21.90 -11.05 -0.22
N THR A 78 -20.83 -11.51 -0.87
CA THR A 78 -20.85 -12.58 -1.89
C THR A 78 -19.67 -13.53 -1.65
N GLU A 79 -19.70 -14.75 -2.17
CA GLU A 79 -18.62 -15.73 -1.93
C GLU A 79 -17.24 -15.23 -2.42
N VAL A 80 -17.22 -14.46 -3.52
CA VAL A 80 -16.00 -13.83 -4.06
C VAL A 80 -15.41 -12.80 -3.08
N THR A 81 -16.20 -12.17 -2.21
CA THR A 81 -15.67 -11.25 -1.18
C THR A 81 -15.07 -12.00 0.01
N ALA A 82 -15.58 -13.19 0.36
CA ALA A 82 -15.09 -13.95 1.50
C ALA A 82 -13.61 -14.36 1.36
N ALA A 83 -13.22 -14.88 0.19
CA ALA A 83 -11.83 -15.24 -0.09
C ALA A 83 -10.91 -14.01 -0.12
N ALA A 84 -11.39 -12.90 -0.71
CA ALA A 84 -10.65 -11.64 -0.73
C ALA A 84 -10.46 -11.05 0.68
N GLU A 85 -11.46 -11.18 1.56
CA GLU A 85 -11.36 -10.74 2.97
C GLU A 85 -10.34 -11.55 3.75
N VAL A 86 -10.31 -12.88 3.58
CA VAL A 86 -9.29 -13.75 4.19
C VAL A 86 -7.88 -13.37 3.72
N ALA A 87 -7.71 -13.14 2.42
CA ALA A 87 -6.42 -12.69 1.87
C ALA A 87 -6.01 -11.33 2.45
N SER A 88 -6.93 -10.36 2.47
CA SER A 88 -6.67 -9.02 3.03
C SER A 88 -6.37 -9.06 4.54
N LEU A 89 -7.05 -9.91 5.30
CA LEU A 89 -6.76 -10.15 6.72
C LEU A 89 -5.32 -10.68 6.87
N ALA A 90 -4.91 -11.67 6.08
CA ALA A 90 -3.55 -12.19 6.14
C ALA A 90 -2.49 -11.12 5.83
N LEU A 91 -2.76 -10.21 4.89
CA LEU A 91 -1.87 -9.08 4.61
C LEU A 91 -1.77 -8.11 5.79
N VAL A 92 -2.86 -7.86 6.51
CA VAL A 92 -2.85 -7.09 7.77
C VAL A 92 -1.96 -7.76 8.82
N LEU A 93 -2.01 -9.10 8.93
CA LEU A 93 -1.18 -9.85 9.88
C LEU A 93 0.30 -9.87 9.49
N VAL A 94 0.59 -9.98 8.19
CA VAL A 94 1.94 -9.84 7.64
C VAL A 94 2.51 -8.45 7.93
N PHE A 95 1.70 -7.41 7.70
CA PHE A 95 2.08 -6.03 8.03
C PHE A 95 2.38 -5.88 9.52
N ALA A 96 1.49 -6.35 10.39
CA ALA A 96 1.68 -6.32 11.84
C ALA A 96 2.95 -7.08 12.27
N GLY A 97 3.33 -8.14 11.56
CA GLY A 97 4.55 -8.92 11.78
C GLY A 97 5.84 -8.29 11.27
N GLY A 98 5.78 -7.17 10.55
CA GLY A 98 6.95 -6.47 10.02
C GLY A 98 7.01 -6.30 8.50
N ALA A 99 5.90 -6.55 7.80
CA ALA A 99 5.76 -6.30 6.37
C ALA A 99 6.80 -7.01 5.47
N ALA A 100 7.26 -8.19 5.89
CA ALA A 100 8.11 -9.07 5.09
C ALA A 100 7.28 -10.21 4.46
N ALA A 101 7.83 -10.89 3.46
CA ALA A 101 7.23 -12.13 2.95
C ALA A 101 6.97 -13.11 4.12
N PRO A 102 5.87 -13.90 4.11
CA PRO A 102 5.53 -14.79 5.21
C PRO A 102 6.69 -15.67 5.69
N GLU A 103 7.55 -16.13 4.78
CA GLU A 103 8.72 -16.99 5.04
C GLU A 103 9.78 -16.30 5.90
N ALA A 104 9.92 -14.98 5.78
CA ALA A 104 10.91 -14.17 6.45
C ALA A 104 10.44 -13.62 7.81
N LEU A 105 9.15 -13.78 8.15
CA LEU A 105 8.62 -13.35 9.43
C LEU A 105 9.18 -14.24 10.56
N PRO A 106 9.46 -13.68 11.75
CA PRO A 106 9.95 -14.42 12.92
C PRO A 106 8.82 -15.22 13.60
N PHE A 107 7.99 -15.89 12.81
CA PHE A 107 6.82 -16.64 13.23
C PHE A 107 7.06 -18.14 13.13
N SER A 108 6.31 -18.92 13.92
CA SER A 108 6.25 -20.37 13.81
C SER A 108 5.88 -20.80 12.40
N ALA A 109 6.38 -21.99 12.01
CA ALA A 109 6.10 -22.55 10.68
C ALA A 109 4.60 -22.65 10.40
N GLY A 110 3.79 -22.98 11.41
CA GLY A 110 2.33 -23.08 11.27
C GLY A 110 1.66 -21.75 10.94
N THR A 111 2.07 -20.65 11.60
CA THR A 111 1.54 -19.32 11.28
C THR A 111 1.99 -18.86 9.90
N ARG A 112 3.25 -19.11 9.52
CA ARG A 112 3.74 -18.78 8.16
C ARG A 112 2.99 -19.55 7.07
N GLU A 113 2.73 -20.83 7.29
CA GLU A 113 1.93 -21.66 6.38
C GLU A 113 0.52 -21.13 6.22
N LEU A 114 -0.14 -20.79 7.33
CA LEU A 114 -1.47 -20.21 7.30
C LEU A 114 -1.51 -18.91 6.50
N LEU A 115 -0.59 -17.98 6.77
CA LEU A 115 -0.54 -16.70 6.06
C LEU A 115 -0.33 -16.90 4.55
N ARG A 116 0.55 -17.83 4.16
CA ARG A 116 0.73 -18.18 2.74
C ARG A 116 -0.52 -18.78 2.12
N ALA A 117 -1.20 -19.69 2.82
CA ALA A 117 -2.44 -20.31 2.34
C ALA A 117 -3.56 -19.28 2.14
N CYS A 118 -3.68 -18.29 3.04
CA CYS A 118 -4.61 -17.18 2.88
C CYS A 118 -4.29 -16.28 1.67
N ILE A 119 -3.01 -15.98 1.43
CA ILE A 119 -2.58 -15.04 0.36
C ILE A 119 -2.60 -15.71 -1.02
N SER A 120 -2.18 -16.97 -1.12
CA SER A 120 -2.07 -17.69 -2.40
C SER A 120 -3.42 -17.97 -3.05
N GLY A 121 -4.47 -18.14 -2.25
CA GLY A 121 -5.86 -18.26 -2.68
C GLY A 121 -6.09 -19.24 -3.83
N ASN A 122 -6.26 -20.54 -3.56
CA ASN A 122 -7.31 -21.42 -4.12
C ASN A 122 -7.08 -22.93 -3.78
N PRO A 123 -8.01 -23.61 -3.05
CA PRO A 123 -8.88 -22.98 -2.07
C PRO A 123 -8.04 -22.51 -0.88
N GLY A 124 -8.16 -21.23 -0.55
CA GLY A 124 -7.64 -20.71 0.71
C GLY A 124 -8.50 -21.16 1.90
N PRO A 125 -8.00 -21.02 3.14
CA PRO A 125 -8.78 -21.36 4.33
C PRO A 125 -9.99 -20.44 4.49
N THR A 126 -11.04 -20.95 5.12
CA THR A 126 -12.21 -20.18 5.58
C THR A 126 -11.87 -19.36 6.82
N LEU A 127 -12.70 -18.36 7.16
CA LEU A 127 -12.53 -17.61 8.41
C LEU A 127 -12.58 -18.51 9.66
N ASP A 128 -13.43 -19.53 9.67
CA ASP A 128 -13.51 -20.48 10.80
C ASP A 128 -12.21 -21.31 10.94
N GLU A 129 -11.60 -21.69 9.82
CA GLU A 129 -10.29 -22.35 9.83
C GLU A 129 -9.18 -21.42 10.30
N VAL A 130 -9.20 -20.15 9.86
CA VAL A 130 -8.27 -19.11 10.32
C VAL A 130 -8.39 -18.92 11.84
N ILE A 131 -9.61 -18.76 12.38
CA ILE A 131 -9.86 -18.62 13.82
C ILE A 131 -9.27 -19.82 14.58
N ARG A 132 -9.62 -21.04 14.16
CA ARG A 132 -9.17 -22.28 14.81
C ARG A 132 -7.65 -22.41 14.84
N LEU A 133 -6.98 -22.07 13.73
CA LEU A 133 -5.53 -22.18 13.60
C LEU A 133 -4.79 -21.10 14.38
N LEU A 134 -5.31 -19.86 14.41
CA LEU A 134 -4.69 -18.76 15.17
C LEU A 134 -4.87 -18.92 16.69
N ASP A 135 -5.95 -19.54 17.16
CA ASP A 135 -6.20 -19.77 18.59
C ASP A 135 -5.35 -20.89 19.23
N SER A 136 -4.61 -21.69 18.45
CA SER A 136 -3.98 -22.94 18.94
C SER A 136 -2.44 -22.90 18.94
N PRO A 137 -1.73 -22.85 20.09
CA PRO A 137 -2.23 -22.73 21.48
C PRO A 137 -2.57 -21.26 21.84
N PRO A 138 -3.35 -21.02 22.92
CA PRO A 138 -3.81 -19.67 23.26
C PRO A 138 -2.64 -18.74 23.61
N PRO A 139 -2.66 -17.48 23.17
CA PRO A 139 -1.61 -16.51 23.46
C PRO A 139 -1.65 -16.03 24.92
N GLU A 140 -0.49 -15.78 25.52
CA GLU A 140 -0.36 -15.04 26.78
C GLU A 140 -0.92 -13.62 26.60
N ILE A 141 -1.79 -13.19 27.54
CA ILE A 141 -2.47 -11.90 27.50
C ILE A 141 -1.45 -10.76 27.58
N TRP A 142 -1.50 -9.84 26.61
CA TRP A 142 -0.71 -8.61 26.61
C TRP A 142 -1.39 -7.50 27.40
N LEU A 143 -0.62 -6.85 28.26
CA LEU A 143 -0.97 -5.55 28.85
C LEU A 143 0.05 -4.51 28.33
N PRO A 144 -0.39 -3.34 27.84
CA PRO A 144 0.52 -2.26 27.49
C PRO A 144 1.42 -1.92 28.70
N GLY A 145 2.74 -2.10 28.55
CA GLY A 145 3.73 -1.84 29.61
C GLY A 145 4.05 -3.03 30.52
N GLY A 146 3.54 -4.23 30.24
CA GLY A 146 3.96 -5.45 30.94
C GLY A 146 5.41 -5.81 30.60
N PRO A 147 6.21 -6.35 31.55
CA PRO A 147 7.55 -6.82 31.26
C PRO A 147 7.44 -7.95 30.23
N VAL A 148 8.15 -7.79 29.11
CA VAL A 148 8.39 -8.88 28.17
C VAL A 148 8.98 -10.02 28.99
N ALA A 149 8.30 -11.16 29.06
CA ALA A 149 8.84 -12.36 29.68
C ALA A 149 10.10 -12.74 28.91
N ALA A 150 11.24 -12.28 29.40
CA ALA A 150 12.54 -12.64 28.89
C ALA A 150 12.67 -14.15 29.06
N THR A 151 12.74 -14.88 27.95
CA THR A 151 13.41 -16.17 27.92
C THR A 151 14.73 -16.04 28.69
N SER A 152 14.86 -16.82 29.76
CA SER A 152 15.86 -16.66 30.81
C SER A 152 17.28 -16.39 30.30
N PRO A 153 17.91 -15.26 30.67
CA PRO A 153 19.34 -15.15 30.82
C PRO A 153 19.74 -15.51 32.26
N GLY A 154 20.94 -16.06 32.44
CA GLY A 154 21.52 -16.44 33.73
C GLY A 154 21.73 -15.29 34.72
N PRO A 155 22.24 -15.58 35.93
CA PRO A 155 22.12 -14.72 37.09
C PRO A 155 22.95 -13.43 36.97
N PRO A 156 22.46 -12.29 37.51
CA PRO A 156 23.13 -11.01 37.42
C PRO A 156 24.19 -10.85 38.52
N THR A 157 25.32 -10.25 38.16
CA THR A 157 26.32 -9.74 39.10
C THR A 157 26.58 -8.26 38.85
N GLY A 158 26.29 -7.44 39.86
CA GLY A 158 27.06 -6.24 40.17
C GLY A 158 26.42 -4.88 39.80
N PRO A 159 26.75 -3.80 40.57
CA PRO A 159 25.79 -2.76 40.93
C PRO A 159 25.96 -1.42 40.21
N ASP A 160 24.87 -0.63 40.28
CA ASP A 160 24.72 0.79 39.94
C ASP A 160 25.81 1.71 40.51
N PRO A 161 26.04 2.84 39.83
CA PRO A 161 26.17 4.11 40.52
C PRO A 161 25.20 5.19 40.03
N ALA A 162 24.83 6.01 41.01
CA ALA A 162 23.92 7.13 40.99
C ALA A 162 24.29 8.30 40.06
N GLY A 163 23.22 8.98 39.60
CA GLY A 163 23.04 10.42 39.79
C GLY A 163 23.58 11.37 38.72
N ALA A 164 22.68 12.07 38.04
CA ALA A 164 22.71 13.54 37.89
C ALA A 164 21.49 14.04 37.07
N GLU A 165 20.65 14.84 37.72
CA GLU A 165 19.73 15.80 37.11
C GLU A 165 20.54 17.06 36.73
N PRO A 166 20.28 17.76 35.60
CA PRO A 166 19.57 19.04 35.76
C PRO A 166 18.79 19.60 34.54
N ALA A 167 17.87 20.49 34.90
CA ALA A 167 17.52 21.78 34.26
C ALA A 167 16.57 21.85 33.04
N VAL A 168 15.43 22.47 33.33
CA VAL A 168 14.42 23.08 32.45
C VAL A 168 14.91 24.43 31.92
N PRO A 169 14.65 24.76 30.64
CA PRO A 169 14.45 26.15 30.23
C PRO A 169 13.00 26.41 29.77
N GLN A 170 12.39 27.43 30.36
CA GLN A 170 11.20 28.10 29.84
C GLN A 170 11.55 29.01 28.66
N GLY A 171 10.65 29.15 27.68
CA GLY A 171 10.74 30.18 26.66
C GLY A 171 9.70 30.06 25.57
N VAL A 172 8.54 30.70 25.75
CA VAL A 172 7.51 30.93 24.72
C VAL A 172 7.69 32.35 24.17
N PRO A 173 7.74 32.52 22.84
CA PRO A 173 7.30 33.75 22.21
C PRO A 173 6.04 33.52 21.36
N THR A 174 4.96 34.17 21.77
CA THR A 174 3.76 34.43 20.98
C THR A 174 4.08 35.34 19.79
N GLY A 175 4.02 34.80 18.57
CA GLY A 175 4.03 35.57 17.33
C GLY A 175 2.60 35.88 16.87
N THR A 176 2.31 37.17 16.73
CA THR A 176 1.05 37.72 16.20
C THR A 176 0.92 37.50 14.68
N PRO A 177 -0.31 37.30 14.16
CA PRO A 177 -0.55 37.14 12.72
C PRO A 177 -0.47 38.46 11.95
N THR A 178 0.23 38.43 10.82
CA THR A 178 0.37 39.51 9.83
C THR A 178 -0.88 39.59 8.92
N PRO A 179 -1.35 40.79 8.54
CA PRO A 179 -2.53 40.96 7.70
C PRO A 179 -2.30 40.61 6.22
N THR A 180 -3.30 39.96 5.63
CA THR A 180 -3.39 39.61 4.20
C THR A 180 -3.77 40.85 3.36
N PRO A 181 -3.10 41.14 2.23
CA PRO A 181 -3.52 42.18 1.29
C PRO A 181 -4.70 41.72 0.41
N PRO A 182 -5.60 42.64 0.00
CA PRO A 182 -6.78 42.31 -0.78
C PRO A 182 -6.52 42.34 -2.29
N GLY A 183 -7.19 41.42 -3.00
CA GLY A 183 -7.86 41.74 -4.25
C GLY A 183 -7.06 41.64 -5.54
N ARG A 184 -7.43 40.67 -6.39
CA ARG A 184 -7.61 40.94 -7.82
C ARG A 184 -8.64 39.98 -8.41
N ARG A 185 -9.86 40.50 -8.55
CA ARG A 185 -10.84 39.99 -9.51
C ARG A 185 -10.38 40.42 -10.90
N LEU A 186 -10.25 39.50 -11.84
CA LEU A 186 -10.26 39.81 -13.26
C LEU A 186 -11.29 38.95 -14.00
N PRO A 187 -11.89 39.52 -15.05
CA PRO A 187 -13.24 39.18 -15.50
C PRO A 187 -13.30 38.00 -16.48
N TRP A 188 -14.43 37.31 -16.36
CA TRP A 188 -15.10 36.52 -17.38
C TRP A 188 -15.24 37.26 -18.74
N ILE A 189 -15.52 36.46 -19.79
CA ILE A 189 -15.75 36.79 -21.22
C ILE A 189 -14.45 36.58 -22.02
N VAL A 190 -14.31 35.56 -22.88
CA VAL A 190 -15.03 35.38 -24.15
C VAL A 190 -15.27 33.88 -24.45
N THR A 191 -16.54 33.50 -24.53
CA THR A 191 -17.05 32.36 -25.27
C THR A 191 -17.60 32.83 -26.62
N ALA A 192 -17.59 31.92 -27.59
CA ALA A 192 -18.34 31.93 -28.87
C ALA A 192 -17.49 32.14 -30.15
N ALA A 193 -16.87 31.05 -30.63
CA ALA A 193 -16.75 30.72 -32.06
C ALA A 193 -16.06 29.36 -32.28
N CYS A 194 -16.69 28.23 -31.92
CA CYS A 194 -16.13 26.89 -32.26
C CYS A 194 -17.17 25.76 -32.36
N TRP A 195 -18.45 26.05 -32.62
CA TRP A 195 -19.50 25.01 -32.58
C TRP A 195 -19.93 24.42 -33.94
N ALA A 196 -19.33 24.82 -35.07
CA ALA A 196 -19.75 24.34 -36.40
C ALA A 196 -18.81 23.33 -37.09
N VAL A 197 -17.63 23.03 -36.52
CA VAL A 197 -16.67 22.04 -37.09
C VAL A 197 -16.75 20.67 -36.37
N ILE A 198 -17.48 20.58 -35.26
CA ILE A 198 -17.49 19.38 -34.39
C ILE A 198 -18.35 18.23 -34.94
N LEU A 199 -19.33 18.46 -35.82
CA LEU A 199 -20.28 17.40 -36.23
C LEU A 199 -19.86 16.54 -37.43
N VAL A 200 -18.93 16.98 -38.28
CA VAL A 200 -18.48 16.18 -39.43
C VAL A 200 -17.20 15.38 -39.12
N VAL A 201 -16.39 15.83 -38.16
CA VAL A 201 -15.25 15.04 -37.64
C VAL A 201 -15.71 13.93 -36.69
N THR A 202 -16.82 14.10 -35.96
CA THR A 202 -17.28 13.07 -34.99
C THR A 202 -17.81 11.79 -35.65
N ALA A 203 -18.43 11.86 -36.83
CA ALA A 203 -18.93 10.67 -37.53
C ALA A 203 -17.83 9.91 -38.31
N GLY A 204 -16.83 10.61 -38.86
CA GLY A 204 -15.70 9.99 -39.58
C GLY A 204 -14.64 9.36 -38.66
N THR A 205 -14.47 9.87 -37.44
CA THR A 205 -13.48 9.35 -36.49
C THR A 205 -14.01 8.18 -35.66
N ALA A 206 -15.33 8.06 -35.48
CA ALA A 206 -15.95 6.98 -34.71
C ALA A 206 -15.86 5.60 -35.38
N VAL A 207 -15.73 5.54 -36.72
CA VAL A 207 -15.70 4.27 -37.46
C VAL A 207 -14.27 3.74 -37.67
N ALA A 208 -13.24 4.58 -37.54
CA ALA A 208 -11.84 4.16 -37.61
C ALA A 208 -11.24 3.73 -36.25
N LEU A 209 -11.87 4.07 -35.12
CA LEU A 209 -11.41 3.71 -33.76
C LEU A 209 -12.08 2.44 -33.19
N ALA A 210 -13.03 1.84 -33.90
CA ALA A 210 -13.67 0.59 -33.47
C ALA A 210 -12.96 -0.68 -34.01
N GLY A 211 -11.80 -0.53 -34.62
CA GLY A 211 -11.04 -1.60 -35.27
C GLY A 211 -10.10 -2.32 -34.32
N ARG A 212 -10.64 -3.28 -33.53
CA ARG A 212 -9.91 -4.42 -32.96
C ARG A 212 -8.70 -4.14 -32.08
N ASP A 213 -8.88 -3.43 -30.97
CA ASP A 213 -7.97 -3.62 -29.83
C ASP A 213 -8.54 -4.76 -28.97
N GLY A 214 -8.32 -6.00 -29.42
CA GLY A 214 -8.40 -7.14 -28.51
C GLY A 214 -7.38 -6.95 -27.39
N PRO A 215 -7.59 -7.54 -26.20
CA PRO A 215 -6.64 -7.43 -25.10
C PRO A 215 -5.25 -7.82 -25.58
N HIS A 216 -4.28 -6.92 -25.43
CA HIS A 216 -2.91 -7.14 -25.89
C HIS A 216 -2.28 -8.26 -25.06
N VAL A 217 -1.91 -9.39 -25.68
CA VAL A 217 -1.18 -10.44 -24.98
C VAL A 217 0.32 -10.16 -25.15
N TYR A 218 0.98 -9.83 -24.04
CA TYR A 218 2.41 -9.55 -24.00
C TYR A 218 3.20 -10.86 -23.95
N ASP A 219 4.27 -10.96 -24.75
CA ASP A 219 5.16 -12.11 -24.77
C ASP A 219 6.23 -11.98 -23.67
N PRO A 220 6.30 -12.90 -22.68
CA PRO A 220 7.36 -12.90 -21.67
C PRO A 220 8.77 -12.94 -22.27
N ALA A 221 8.96 -13.49 -23.47
CA ALA A 221 10.26 -13.53 -24.14
C ALA A 221 10.71 -12.16 -24.67
N ALA A 222 9.77 -11.29 -25.03
CA ALA A 222 10.07 -9.97 -25.58
C ALA A 222 10.63 -8.98 -24.54
N ALA A 223 10.28 -9.17 -23.26
CA ALA A 223 10.72 -8.32 -22.17
C ALA A 223 12.02 -8.88 -21.57
N THR A 224 13.18 -8.28 -21.87
CA THR A 224 14.50 -8.76 -21.41
C THR A 224 15.17 -7.88 -20.37
N ASP A 225 14.80 -6.62 -20.29
CA ASP A 225 15.46 -5.63 -19.44
C ASP A 225 14.46 -4.57 -18.95
N ALA A 226 14.11 -4.58 -17.66
CA ALA A 226 13.20 -3.60 -17.06
C ALA A 226 13.79 -2.18 -17.07
N CYS A 227 15.10 -2.03 -16.87
CA CYS A 227 15.75 -0.73 -16.85
C CYS A 227 15.75 -0.08 -18.23
N ALA A 228 15.90 -0.87 -19.29
CA ALA A 228 15.78 -0.40 -20.67
C ALA A 228 14.36 0.05 -21.04
N LEU A 229 13.33 -0.37 -20.31
CA LEU A 229 11.95 0.06 -20.51
C LEU A 229 11.68 1.45 -19.92
N LEU A 230 12.53 1.95 -19.03
CA LEU A 230 12.39 3.26 -18.38
C LEU A 230 13.16 4.37 -19.10
N ASP A 231 12.81 5.62 -18.79
CA ASP A 231 13.63 6.80 -19.10
C ASP A 231 14.27 7.32 -17.82
N LEU A 232 15.54 7.00 -17.67
CA LEU A 232 16.29 7.27 -16.45
C LEU A 232 16.82 8.71 -16.41
N ALA A 233 16.88 9.42 -17.54
CA ALA A 233 17.43 10.78 -17.59
C ALA A 233 16.59 11.80 -16.80
N PRO A 234 15.24 11.81 -16.86
CA PRO A 234 14.41 12.61 -15.95
C PRO A 234 14.63 12.28 -14.47
N LEU A 235 14.90 11.01 -14.15
CA LEU A 235 15.13 10.56 -12.78
C LEU A 235 16.50 11.01 -12.27
N GLU A 236 17.56 10.89 -13.07
CA GLU A 236 18.89 11.41 -12.77
C GLU A 236 18.89 12.93 -12.60
N LYS A 237 18.11 13.65 -13.40
CA LYS A 237 17.96 15.10 -13.25
C LYS A 237 17.35 15.48 -11.90
N LEU A 238 16.46 14.64 -11.38
CA LEU A 238 15.68 14.91 -10.17
C LEU A 238 16.37 14.41 -8.90
N ALA A 239 16.86 13.17 -8.92
CA ALA A 239 17.50 12.52 -7.78
C ALA A 239 19.03 12.66 -7.75
N GLY A 240 19.63 13.37 -8.72
CA GLY A 240 21.07 13.52 -8.82
C GLY A 240 21.77 12.33 -9.47
N LYS A 241 23.08 12.24 -9.31
CA LYS A 241 23.88 11.20 -9.96
C LYS A 241 23.54 9.83 -9.40
N THR A 242 23.66 8.81 -10.26
CA THR A 242 23.57 7.42 -9.81
C THR A 242 24.72 7.10 -8.84
N THR A 243 24.36 6.65 -7.63
CA THR A 243 25.30 6.13 -6.64
C THR A 243 25.46 4.62 -6.78
N MET A 244 24.44 3.97 -7.34
CA MET A 244 24.45 2.58 -7.76
C MET A 244 23.72 2.48 -9.09
N PRO A 245 24.44 2.11 -10.18
CA PRO A 245 23.86 1.99 -11.51
C PRO A 245 22.59 1.12 -11.49
N PRO A 246 21.53 1.51 -12.23
CA PRO A 246 20.33 0.70 -12.35
C PRO A 246 20.65 -0.72 -12.81
N ASP A 247 20.27 -1.70 -12.00
CA ASP A 247 20.50 -3.11 -12.23
C ASP A 247 19.20 -3.80 -12.64
N ASN A 248 19.28 -4.59 -13.72
CA ASN A 248 18.16 -5.37 -14.21
C ASN A 248 18.29 -6.82 -13.72
N THR A 249 17.31 -7.26 -12.95
CA THR A 249 17.19 -8.65 -12.51
C THR A 249 16.01 -9.33 -13.18
N VAL A 250 16.23 -10.50 -13.76
CA VAL A 250 15.18 -11.33 -14.36
C VAL A 250 14.89 -12.52 -13.45
N LEU A 251 13.63 -12.63 -13.02
CA LEU A 251 13.12 -13.76 -12.25
C LEU A 251 12.17 -14.57 -13.14
N ASP A 252 12.55 -15.81 -13.42
CA ASP A 252 11.73 -16.73 -14.21
C ASP A 252 10.99 -17.71 -13.29
N HIS A 253 9.67 -17.61 -13.23
CA HIS A 253 8.79 -18.51 -12.50
C HIS A 253 8.01 -19.37 -13.50
N PRO A 254 7.50 -20.58 -13.20
CA PRO A 254 6.69 -21.34 -14.16
C PRO A 254 5.49 -20.56 -14.74
N ASP A 255 4.84 -19.73 -13.93
CA ASP A 255 3.57 -19.07 -14.28
C ASP A 255 3.72 -17.64 -14.82
N TYR A 256 4.89 -17.03 -14.65
CA TYR A 256 5.13 -15.64 -15.02
C TYR A 256 6.63 -15.36 -15.15
N LYS A 257 6.97 -14.24 -15.79
CA LYS A 257 8.33 -13.70 -15.80
C LYS A 257 8.29 -12.31 -15.18
N THR A 258 9.15 -12.08 -14.18
CA THR A 258 9.31 -10.77 -13.55
C THR A 258 10.65 -10.17 -13.96
N LEU A 259 10.64 -8.91 -14.35
CA LEU A 259 11.81 -8.08 -14.56
C LEU A 259 11.81 -7.00 -13.49
N LEU A 260 12.92 -6.87 -12.79
CA LEU A 260 13.12 -5.88 -11.75
C LEU A 260 14.18 -4.90 -12.24
N CYS A 261 13.91 -3.60 -12.13
CA CYS A 261 14.92 -2.57 -12.26
C CYS A 261 15.09 -1.87 -10.92
N PHE A 262 16.29 -1.89 -10.37
CA PHE A 262 16.61 -1.22 -9.12
C PHE A 262 17.79 -0.28 -9.28
N GLY A 263 17.66 0.97 -8.84
CA GLY A 263 18.74 1.95 -8.93
C GLY A 263 18.76 2.87 -7.72
N ALA A 264 19.95 3.36 -7.35
CA ALA A 264 20.12 4.37 -6.31
C ALA A 264 20.80 5.62 -6.87
N TYR A 265 20.37 6.76 -6.34
CA TYR A 265 20.80 8.10 -6.72
C TYR A 265 21.22 8.86 -5.46
N GLU A 266 21.87 10.01 -5.62
CA GLU A 266 22.30 10.86 -4.51
C GLU A 266 21.14 11.25 -3.58
N HIS A 267 19.97 11.53 -4.16
CA HIS A 267 18.77 12.03 -3.48
C HIS A 267 17.56 11.13 -3.72
N GLY A 268 17.76 9.82 -3.91
CA GLY A 268 16.62 8.92 -4.05
C GLY A 268 16.94 7.51 -4.53
N SER A 269 15.89 6.75 -4.76
CA SER A 269 15.95 5.38 -5.27
C SER A 269 14.79 5.09 -6.21
N LEU A 270 15.02 4.15 -7.12
CA LEU A 270 14.07 3.66 -8.11
C LEU A 270 13.92 2.15 -7.93
N SER A 271 12.68 1.67 -7.93
CA SER A 271 12.32 0.27 -8.10
C SER A 271 11.23 0.20 -9.16
N ALA A 272 11.38 -0.68 -10.15
CA ALA A 272 10.32 -0.94 -11.11
C ALA A 272 10.20 -2.45 -11.37
N ASP A 273 8.98 -2.94 -11.30
CA ASP A 273 8.65 -4.35 -11.41
C ASP A 273 7.72 -4.54 -12.61
N VAL A 274 8.19 -5.26 -13.62
CA VAL A 274 7.42 -5.63 -14.81
C VAL A 274 7.16 -7.13 -14.72
N GLU A 275 5.91 -7.54 -14.59
CA GLU A 275 5.53 -8.94 -14.57
C GLU A 275 4.64 -9.29 -15.76
N VAL A 276 5.07 -10.27 -16.54
CA VAL A 276 4.32 -10.80 -17.67
C VAL A 276 3.88 -12.22 -17.33
N ALA A 277 2.58 -12.39 -17.14
CA ALA A 277 1.97 -13.68 -16.85
C ALA A 277 1.94 -14.57 -18.10
N ARG A 278 2.22 -15.87 -17.91
CA ARG A 278 1.97 -16.89 -18.95
C ARG A 278 0.47 -17.21 -19.03
N ALA A 279 0.05 -17.79 -20.13
CA ALA A 279 -1.35 -18.16 -20.34
C ALA A 279 -1.86 -19.07 -19.19
N GLY A 280 -2.98 -18.68 -18.59
CA GLY A 280 -3.63 -19.43 -17.51
C GLY A 280 -3.24 -19.02 -16.09
N SER A 281 -2.29 -18.10 -15.88
CA SER A 281 -1.98 -17.60 -14.54
C SER A 281 -2.90 -16.45 -14.11
N ASP A 282 -3.20 -16.37 -12.80
CA ASP A 282 -4.11 -15.37 -12.23
C ASP A 282 -3.39 -14.07 -11.87
N ASN A 283 -2.85 -13.40 -12.88
CA ASN A 283 -2.16 -12.12 -12.67
C ASN A 283 -3.09 -11.03 -12.11
N ALA A 284 -4.37 -11.10 -12.47
CA ALA A 284 -5.38 -10.17 -12.00
C ALA A 284 -5.54 -10.22 -10.48
N SER A 285 -5.49 -11.40 -9.85
CA SER A 285 -5.55 -11.51 -8.38
C SER A 285 -4.32 -10.92 -7.70
N ARG A 286 -3.12 -11.20 -8.21
CA ARG A 286 -1.88 -10.61 -7.68
C ARG A 286 -1.86 -9.10 -7.80
N TYR A 287 -2.25 -8.57 -8.95
CA TYR A 287 -2.39 -7.14 -9.16
C TYR A 287 -3.40 -6.51 -8.20
N ARG A 288 -4.58 -7.12 -8.03
CA ARG A 288 -5.59 -6.63 -7.07
C ARG A 288 -5.02 -6.57 -5.65
N THR A 289 -4.29 -7.59 -5.24
CA THR A 289 -3.59 -7.61 -3.95
C THR A 289 -2.58 -6.47 -3.83
N HIS A 290 -1.74 -6.27 -4.85
CA HIS A 290 -0.75 -5.20 -4.84
C HIS A 290 -1.40 -3.81 -4.80
N LYS A 291 -2.35 -3.56 -5.71
CA LYS A 291 -3.17 -2.34 -5.75
C LYS A 291 -3.83 -2.08 -4.41
N LEU A 292 -4.37 -3.11 -3.76
CA LEU A 292 -5.01 -2.98 -2.47
C LEU A 292 -4.02 -2.55 -1.39
N VAL A 293 -2.81 -3.12 -1.34
CA VAL A 293 -1.77 -2.71 -0.39
C VAL A 293 -1.38 -1.25 -0.61
N VAL A 294 -1.12 -0.86 -1.87
CA VAL A 294 -0.63 0.49 -2.18
C VAL A 294 -1.71 1.55 -2.02
N THR A 295 -2.87 1.37 -2.64
CA THR A 295 -3.98 2.34 -2.52
C THR A 295 -4.63 2.31 -1.15
N GLY A 296 -4.48 1.19 -0.45
CA GLY A 296 -4.98 1.02 0.89
C GLY A 296 -4.20 1.77 1.95
N THR A 297 -2.91 2.01 1.73
CA THR A 297 -2.09 2.77 2.66
C THR A 297 -2.66 4.20 2.79
N SER A 298 -2.95 4.65 4.01
CA SER A 298 -3.50 5.98 4.28
C SER A 298 -2.81 6.59 5.50
N GLY A 299 -2.70 7.91 5.54
CA GLY A 299 -2.00 8.62 6.62
C GLY A 299 -1.74 10.07 6.23
N GLU A 300 -1.24 10.85 7.18
CA GLU A 300 -0.79 12.21 6.89
C GLU A 300 0.31 12.18 5.82
N GLY A 301 0.17 12.98 4.77
CA GLY A 301 1.12 13.02 3.66
C GLY A 301 0.91 11.98 2.56
N ILE A 302 -0.04 11.04 2.72
CA ILE A 302 -0.35 10.00 1.72
C ILE A 302 -1.54 10.42 0.86
N THR A 303 -1.44 10.23 -0.45
CA THR A 303 -2.53 10.46 -1.41
C THR A 303 -2.52 9.36 -2.46
N SER A 304 -3.60 8.58 -2.54
CA SER A 304 -3.76 7.51 -3.51
C SER A 304 -5.04 7.67 -4.33
N GLY A 305 -5.12 7.02 -5.48
CA GLY A 305 -6.28 7.10 -6.36
C GLY A 305 -6.17 6.23 -7.61
N THR A 306 -7.16 6.39 -8.50
CA THR A 306 -7.13 5.77 -9.83
C THR A 306 -6.47 6.72 -10.83
N ARG A 307 -5.78 6.16 -11.84
CA ARG A 307 -5.13 6.95 -12.90
C ARG A 307 -5.65 6.52 -14.27
N PRO A 308 -6.73 7.14 -14.77
CA PRO A 308 -7.29 6.74 -16.07
C PRO A 308 -6.28 6.95 -17.20
N GLY A 309 -6.36 6.09 -18.23
CA GLY A 309 -5.46 6.13 -19.39
C GLY A 309 -4.16 5.33 -19.23
N LEU A 310 -3.97 4.63 -18.11
CA LEU A 310 -2.88 3.68 -17.90
C LEU A 310 -3.49 2.28 -17.70
N GLY A 311 -3.64 1.48 -18.76
CA GLY A 311 -4.26 0.16 -18.68
C GLY A 311 -5.70 0.15 -18.12
N GLU A 312 -6.20 -1.02 -17.73
CA GLU A 312 -7.60 -1.20 -17.32
C GLU A 312 -7.87 -0.77 -15.87
N ASN A 313 -6.86 -0.80 -15.00
CA ASN A 313 -7.05 -0.61 -13.56
C ASN A 313 -5.98 0.21 -12.84
N ALA A 314 -5.24 1.07 -13.54
CA ALA A 314 -4.14 1.81 -12.91
C ALA A 314 -4.51 2.57 -11.63
N PHE A 315 -3.53 2.58 -10.74
CA PHE A 315 -3.56 3.35 -9.51
C PHE A 315 -2.30 4.19 -9.38
N TYR A 316 -2.37 5.15 -8.46
CA TYR A 316 -1.20 5.84 -7.96
C TYR A 316 -1.27 5.94 -6.43
N SER A 317 -0.11 6.11 -5.80
CA SER A 317 0.02 6.52 -4.41
C SER A 317 1.25 7.42 -4.28
N VAL A 318 1.09 8.58 -3.65
CA VAL A 318 2.19 9.46 -3.27
C VAL A 318 2.27 9.50 -1.76
N THR A 319 3.45 9.26 -1.23
CA THR A 319 3.75 9.27 0.20
C THR A 319 4.71 10.40 0.49
N LYS A 320 4.35 11.33 1.38
CA LYS A 320 5.28 12.29 1.97
C LYS A 320 5.50 11.90 3.42
N SER A 321 6.70 11.43 3.77
CA SER A 321 7.04 11.10 5.16
C SER A 321 7.22 12.39 5.96
N GLY A 322 6.59 12.49 7.13
CA GLY A 322 6.74 13.65 8.01
C GLY A 322 8.04 13.66 8.82
N LYS A 323 8.82 12.57 8.84
CA LYS A 323 10.02 12.42 9.70
C LYS A 323 11.37 12.51 8.96
N GLY A 324 11.32 12.73 7.66
CA GLY A 324 12.46 12.98 6.79
C GLY A 324 11.85 13.30 5.46
N ASP A 325 12.32 14.35 4.78
CA ASP A 325 11.76 14.92 3.54
C ASP A 325 11.77 13.91 2.38
N MET A 326 11.07 12.80 2.55
CA MET A 326 10.99 11.71 1.63
C MET A 326 9.66 11.81 0.92
N VAL A 327 9.72 11.96 -0.40
CA VAL A 327 8.54 11.97 -1.25
C VAL A 327 8.63 10.77 -2.18
N GLY A 328 7.78 9.79 -1.93
CA GLY A 328 7.65 8.58 -2.73
C GLY A 328 6.45 8.68 -3.67
N CYS A 329 6.60 8.23 -4.91
CA CYS A 329 5.49 7.99 -5.82
C CYS A 329 5.51 6.53 -6.26
N ASN A 330 4.34 5.90 -6.22
CA ASN A 330 4.08 4.59 -6.74
C ASN A 330 2.97 4.69 -7.78
N VAL A 331 3.18 4.12 -8.97
CA VAL A 331 2.15 3.93 -9.99
C VAL A 331 2.20 2.48 -10.45
N GLY A 332 1.05 1.81 -10.44
CA GLY A 332 0.94 0.46 -10.96
C GLY A 332 -0.27 0.29 -11.86
N PHE A 333 -0.14 -0.55 -12.89
CA PHE A 333 -1.22 -0.87 -13.83
C PHE A 333 -1.27 -2.36 -14.17
N ILE A 334 -2.42 -2.79 -14.68
CA ILE A 334 -2.61 -4.08 -15.35
C ILE A 334 -3.19 -3.83 -16.74
N ASP A 335 -2.64 -4.53 -17.72
CA ASP A 335 -3.12 -4.56 -19.10
C ASP A 335 -3.02 -6.01 -19.60
N ALA A 336 -4.16 -6.68 -19.76
CA ALA A 336 -4.26 -8.11 -20.07
C ALA A 336 -3.40 -9.02 -19.16
N ASN A 337 -2.29 -9.57 -19.65
CA ASN A 337 -1.37 -10.42 -18.87
C ASN A 337 -0.15 -9.67 -18.33
N LEU A 338 -0.03 -8.36 -18.57
CA LEU A 338 1.04 -7.52 -18.06
C LEU A 338 0.60 -6.79 -16.79
N THR A 339 1.43 -6.87 -15.76
CA THR A 339 1.36 -6.01 -14.57
C THR A 339 2.64 -5.23 -14.45
N PHE A 340 2.52 -3.96 -14.10
CA PHE A 340 3.66 -3.09 -13.90
C PHE A 340 3.47 -2.32 -12.60
N ASP A 341 4.56 -2.13 -11.87
CA ASP A 341 4.66 -1.23 -10.76
C ASP A 341 5.96 -0.42 -10.86
N ILE A 342 5.89 0.88 -10.64
CA ILE A 342 7.07 1.71 -10.47
C ILE A 342 6.96 2.47 -9.16
N ARG A 343 8.02 2.41 -8.38
CA ARG A 343 8.21 3.16 -7.16
C ARG A 343 9.46 4.02 -7.27
N PHE A 344 9.29 5.29 -6.96
CA PHE A 344 10.39 6.24 -6.89
C PHE A 344 10.32 6.98 -5.56
N ASP A 345 11.37 6.83 -4.76
CA ASP A 345 11.49 7.50 -3.46
C ASP A 345 12.59 8.55 -3.55
N LEU A 346 12.21 9.82 -3.39
CA LEU A 346 13.16 10.94 -3.29
C LEU A 346 13.49 11.21 -1.83
N HIS A 347 14.73 11.57 -1.56
CA HIS A 347 15.20 12.14 -0.30
C HIS A 347 15.51 13.61 -0.52
N ASP A 348 15.37 14.41 0.54
CA ASP A 348 15.45 15.87 0.49
C ASP A 348 14.32 16.48 -0.35
N ASP A 349 13.92 17.73 -0.08
CA ASP A 349 12.87 18.39 -0.88
C ASP A 349 13.41 18.64 -2.31
N PRO A 350 12.91 17.92 -3.34
CA PRO A 350 13.39 18.09 -4.71
C PRO A 350 12.90 19.39 -5.34
N GLY A 351 12.11 20.20 -4.63
CA GLY A 351 11.42 21.36 -5.17
C GLY A 351 10.32 20.99 -6.17
N MET A 352 9.88 19.73 -6.16
CA MET A 352 8.86 19.18 -7.05
C MET A 352 7.53 19.06 -6.31
N SER A 353 6.46 19.49 -6.95
CA SER A 353 5.11 19.30 -6.43
C SER A 353 4.69 17.82 -6.47
N ARG A 354 3.68 17.48 -5.65
CA ARG A 354 3.09 16.14 -5.65
C ARG A 354 2.55 15.75 -7.03
N GLU A 355 1.88 16.68 -7.71
CA GLU A 355 1.31 16.47 -9.04
C GLU A 355 2.38 16.20 -10.10
N GLU A 356 3.49 16.95 -10.09
CA GLU A 356 4.62 16.72 -11.00
C GLU A 356 5.24 15.33 -10.80
N LEU A 357 5.34 14.86 -9.55
CA LEU A 357 5.86 13.53 -9.25
C LEU A 357 4.92 12.42 -9.76
N ILE A 358 3.60 12.59 -9.60
CA ILE A 358 2.59 11.67 -10.16
C ILE A 358 2.70 11.62 -11.68
N ASP A 359 2.83 12.78 -12.32
CA ASP A 359 2.93 12.88 -13.78
C ASP A 359 4.19 12.22 -14.30
N LEU A 360 5.31 12.34 -13.58
CA LEU A 360 6.57 11.64 -13.89
C LEU A 360 6.39 10.12 -13.83
N CYS A 361 5.86 9.56 -12.74
CA CYS A 361 5.61 8.11 -12.64
C CYS A 361 4.62 7.62 -13.71
N ALA A 362 3.57 8.40 -14.00
CA ALA A 362 2.60 8.09 -15.03
C ALA A 362 3.22 8.15 -16.44
N GLN A 363 4.19 9.03 -16.67
CA GLN A 363 4.94 9.09 -17.93
C GLN A 363 5.84 7.87 -18.10
N GLN A 364 6.55 7.45 -17.05
CA GLN A 364 7.37 6.23 -17.06
C GLN A 364 6.50 5.00 -17.36
N SER A 365 5.34 4.90 -16.70
CA SER A 365 4.38 3.80 -16.92
C SER A 365 3.89 3.73 -18.37
N ARG A 366 3.56 4.88 -18.99
CA ARG A 366 3.20 4.93 -20.42
C ARG A 366 4.31 4.43 -21.32
N ARG A 367 5.54 4.85 -21.05
CA ARG A 367 6.69 4.46 -21.85
C ARG A 367 6.96 2.96 -21.78
N VAL A 368 6.80 2.36 -20.60
CA VAL A 368 6.90 0.91 -20.42
C VAL A 368 5.85 0.20 -21.25
N MET A 369 4.58 0.63 -21.18
CA MET A 369 3.51 0.06 -22.04
C MET A 369 3.84 0.20 -23.52
N GLU A 370 4.27 1.39 -23.97
CA GLU A 370 4.60 1.65 -25.38
C GLU A 370 5.77 0.81 -25.88
N ARG A 371 6.76 0.52 -25.03
CA ARG A 371 7.94 -0.29 -25.39
C ARG A 371 7.69 -1.80 -25.36
N LEU A 372 6.68 -2.25 -24.60
CA LEU A 372 6.29 -3.65 -24.52
C LEU A 372 5.28 -4.06 -25.61
N ARG A 373 4.67 -3.08 -26.29
CA ARG A 373 3.78 -3.28 -27.44
C ARG A 373 4.57 -3.49 -28.73
#